data_AF-A0A1S8A5N6-F1
#
_entry.id   AF-A0A1S8A5N6-F1
#
_cell.length_a   1.000
_cell.length_b   1.000
_cell.length_c   1.000
_cell.angle_alpha   90.00
_cell.angle_beta   90.00
_cell.angle_gamma   90.00
#
_symmetry.space_group_name_H-M   'P 1'
#
loop_
_entity.id
_entity.type
_entity.pdbx_description
1 polymer ?
#
loop_
_entity_poly.entity_id
_entity_poly.type
_entity_poly.pdbx_seq_one_letter_code
_entity_poly.pdbx_strand_id
1 'polypeptide(L)'
;MSERKVLTKYYPPDFDPSAIERVRKPKATGPKVQTVRLMAPFSMKCLQCGEYIYRGRKFNARKETPPDEKYLGIQIFRFYIKVS
;
A
#
# COMPACT_ATOMS: atom_id res chain seq x y z
N MET A 1 3.56 -25.64 -7.99
CA MET A 1 3.21 -24.22 -8.25
C MET A 1 1.76 -24.19 -8.69
N SER A 2 0.85 -23.65 -7.87
CA SER A 2 -0.54 -23.48 -8.28
C SER A 2 -0.63 -22.47 -9.43
N GLU A 3 -1.63 -22.59 -10.30
CA GLU A 3 -1.83 -21.69 -11.43
C GLU A 3 -2.14 -20.26 -10.95
N ARG A 4 -1.73 -19.24 -11.73
CA ARG A 4 -2.03 -17.84 -11.40
C ARG A 4 -3.53 -17.53 -11.45
N LYS A 5 -4.27 -18.24 -12.29
CA LYS A 5 -5.72 -18.09 -12.49
C LYS A 5 -6.42 -19.42 -12.28
N VAL A 6 -6.47 -19.86 -11.03
CA VAL A 6 -7.17 -21.09 -10.65
C VAL A 6 -8.67 -20.95 -10.96
N LEU A 7 -9.21 -21.86 -11.77
CA LEU A 7 -10.64 -21.92 -12.09
C LEU A 7 -11.48 -22.42 -10.91
N THR A 8 -11.00 -23.43 -10.21
CA THR A 8 -11.71 -24.07 -9.10
C THR A 8 -10.80 -24.29 -7.91
N LYS A 9 -11.31 -23.97 -6.71
CA LYS A 9 -10.68 -24.34 -5.45
C LYS A 9 -11.50 -25.44 -4.82
N TYR A 10 -10.83 -26.40 -4.20
CA TYR A 10 -11.50 -27.43 -3.42
C TYR A 10 -12.14 -26.78 -2.18
N TYR A 11 -13.43 -27.02 -1.98
CA TYR A 11 -14.15 -26.70 -0.76
C TYR A 11 -14.49 -28.03 -0.05
N PRO A 12 -14.35 -28.10 1.29
CA PRO A 12 -14.74 -29.31 2.02
C PRO A 12 -16.26 -29.56 1.89
N PRO A 13 -16.70 -30.82 2.00
CA PRO A 13 -18.10 -31.20 1.78
C PRO A 13 -19.09 -30.52 2.74
N ASP A 14 -18.63 -30.18 3.95
CA ASP A 14 -19.44 -29.52 4.99
C ASP A 14 -19.35 -27.98 4.95
N PHE A 15 -18.77 -27.40 3.89
CA PHE A 15 -18.59 -25.95 3.78
C PHE A 15 -19.91 -25.23 3.49
N ASP A 16 -20.45 -24.53 4.48
CA ASP A 16 -21.60 -23.63 4.32
C ASP A 16 -21.14 -22.17 4.11
N PRO A 17 -21.35 -21.56 2.92
CA PRO A 17 -21.02 -20.16 2.68
C PRO A 17 -21.83 -19.18 3.54
N SER A 18 -23.00 -19.60 4.05
CA SER A 18 -23.90 -18.76 4.87
C SER A 18 -23.38 -18.59 6.30
N ALA A 19 -22.60 -19.56 6.79
CA ALA A 19 -21.99 -19.53 8.12
C ALA A 19 -20.75 -18.62 8.20
N ILE A 20 -20.30 -18.03 7.09
CA ILE A 20 -19.13 -17.14 7.06
C ILE A 20 -19.53 -15.74 7.54
N GLU A 21 -19.23 -15.45 8.79
CA GLU A 21 -19.35 -14.10 9.31
C GLU A 21 -18.26 -13.18 8.72
N ARG A 22 -18.66 -12.00 8.23
CA ARG A 22 -17.71 -10.94 7.85
C ARG A 22 -17.14 -10.30 9.11
N VAL A 23 -16.20 -10.97 9.75
CA VAL A 23 -15.49 -10.41 10.91
C VAL A 23 -14.58 -9.29 10.42
N ARG A 24 -15.04 -8.04 10.58
CA ARG A 24 -14.16 -6.87 10.45
C ARG A 24 -13.23 -6.90 11.65
N LYS A 25 -12.01 -7.43 11.46
CA LYS A 25 -10.93 -7.27 12.42
C LYS A 25 -10.84 -5.79 12.82
N PRO A 26 -10.59 -5.47 14.10
CA PRO A 26 -10.44 -4.09 14.54
C PRO A 26 -9.42 -3.40 13.62
N LYS A 27 -9.85 -2.30 12.99
CA LYS A 27 -8.94 -1.52 12.15
C LYS A 27 -7.79 -1.09 13.05
N ALA A 28 -6.55 -1.32 12.62
CA ALA A 28 -5.39 -0.88 13.37
C ALA A 28 -5.57 0.60 13.75
N THR A 29 -5.49 0.90 15.05
CA THR A 29 -5.64 2.24 15.60
C THR A 29 -4.47 3.08 15.08
N GLY A 30 -4.73 3.89 14.04
CA GLY A 30 -3.71 4.74 13.44
C GLY A 30 -3.98 5.07 11.97
N PRO A 31 -3.23 6.03 11.39
CA PRO A 31 -3.31 6.35 9.97
C PRO A 31 -2.95 5.11 9.15
N LYS A 32 -3.74 4.85 8.09
CA LYS A 32 -3.61 3.64 7.28
C LYS A 32 -2.33 3.70 6.45
N VAL A 33 -1.24 3.14 6.97
CA VAL A 33 0.04 3.04 6.25
C VAL A 33 0.03 1.81 5.34
N GLN A 34 0.19 2.02 4.03
CA GLN A 34 0.28 0.95 3.02
C GLN A 34 1.65 0.98 2.36
N THR A 35 2.27 -0.18 2.18
CA THR A 35 3.50 -0.28 1.40
C THR A 35 3.17 -0.30 -0.09
N VAL A 36 3.77 0.60 -0.86
CA VAL A 36 3.57 0.72 -2.31
C VAL A 36 4.90 0.80 -3.03
N ARG A 37 4.96 0.32 -4.28
CA ARG A 37 6.12 0.48 -5.15
C ARG A 37 5.87 1.65 -6.10
N LEU A 38 6.67 2.71 -6.00
CA LEU A 38 6.51 3.93 -6.79
C LEU A 38 7.84 4.36 -7.44
N MET A 39 7.75 5.25 -8.42
CA MET A 39 8.90 5.91 -9.04
C MET A 39 9.01 7.35 -8.55
N ALA A 40 10.23 7.87 -8.41
CA ALA A 40 10.45 9.28 -8.12
C ALA A 40 9.91 10.16 -9.28
N PRO A 41 9.01 11.12 -9.01
CA PRO A 41 8.40 11.95 -10.05
C PRO A 41 9.36 13.02 -10.59
N PHE A 42 10.31 13.47 -9.78
CA PHE A 42 11.31 14.49 -10.09
C PHE A 42 12.67 14.08 -9.52
N SER A 43 13.74 14.73 -10.02
CA SER A 43 15.07 14.58 -9.47
C SER A 43 15.19 15.31 -8.13
N MET A 44 15.76 14.67 -7.13
CA MET A 44 15.94 15.23 -5.79
C MET A 44 17.32 14.85 -5.24
N LYS A 45 17.88 15.69 -4.35
CA LYS A 45 19.15 15.43 -3.67
C LYS A 45 18.89 15.16 -2.19
N CYS A 46 19.47 14.08 -1.67
CA CYS A 46 19.41 13.81 -0.23
C CYS A 46 20.25 14.84 0.53
N LEU A 47 19.67 15.48 1.54
CA LEU A 47 20.36 16.48 2.36
C LEU A 47 21.40 15.86 3.31
N GLN A 48 21.25 14.59 3.66
CA GLN A 48 22.10 13.93 4.65
C GLN A 48 23.31 13.20 4.04
N CYS A 49 23.13 12.48 2.93
CA CYS A 49 24.22 11.76 2.25
C CYS A 49 24.70 12.44 0.96
N GLY A 50 23.98 13.44 0.45
CA GLY A 50 24.31 14.11 -0.80
C GLY A 50 24.00 13.32 -2.07
N GLU A 51 23.46 12.09 -1.97
CA GLU A 51 23.12 11.26 -3.12
C GLU A 51 22.02 11.91 -3.99
N TYR A 52 22.21 11.84 -5.30
CA TYR A 52 21.24 12.29 -6.29
C TYR A 52 20.28 11.16 -6.68
N ILE A 53 19.00 11.41 -6.48
CA ILE A 53 17.91 10.54 -6.91
C ILE A 53 17.36 11.12 -8.20
N TYR A 54 17.60 10.45 -9.32
CA TYR A 54 17.05 10.84 -10.60
C TYR A 54 15.58 10.43 -10.73
N ARG A 55 14.86 11.15 -11.60
CA ARG A 55 13.48 10.84 -11.97
C ARG A 55 13.39 9.39 -12.46
N GLY A 56 12.36 8.67 -12.01
CA GLY A 56 12.12 7.28 -12.41
C GLY A 56 12.77 6.20 -11.53
N ARG A 57 13.61 6.56 -10.55
CA ARG A 57 14.15 5.57 -9.59
C ARG A 57 13.01 4.92 -8.80
N LYS A 58 13.00 3.58 -8.75
CA LYS A 58 11.95 2.79 -8.10
C LYS A 58 12.21 2.66 -6.60
N PHE A 59 11.19 2.87 -5.78
CA PHE A 59 11.24 2.76 -4.33
C PHE A 59 10.11 1.89 -3.78
N ASN A 60 10.40 1.18 -2.69
CA ASN A 60 9.38 0.63 -1.81
C ASN A 60 9.07 1.70 -0.76
N ALA A 61 7.97 2.41 -0.95
CA ALA A 61 7.58 3.55 -0.14
C ALA A 61 6.42 3.21 0.79
N ARG A 62 6.30 3.94 1.90
CA ARG A 62 5.11 3.91 2.75
C ARG A 62 4.17 5.03 2.31
N LYS A 63 2.95 4.66 1.94
CA LYS A 63 1.85 5.58 1.64
C LYS A 63 1.01 5.77 2.89
N GLU A 64 0.85 7.01 3.30
CA GLU A 64 -0.05 7.41 4.36
C GLU A 64 -1.21 8.22 3.77
N THR A 65 -2.40 7.99 4.32
CA THR A 65 -3.63 8.73 3.98
C THR A 65 -4.10 9.50 5.22
N PRO A 66 -3.71 10.77 5.39
CA PRO A 66 -4.12 11.56 6.55
C PRO A 66 -5.63 11.87 6.44
N PRO A 67 -6.46 11.50 7.43
CA PRO A 67 -7.91 11.68 7.33
C PRO A 67 -8.33 13.15 7.29
N ASP A 68 -7.55 14.01 7.94
CA ASP A 68 -7.85 15.43 8.15
C ASP A 68 -7.38 16.33 6.98
N GLU A 69 -6.61 15.77 6.04
CA GLU A 69 -6.02 16.54 4.94
C GLU A 69 -6.69 16.22 3.61
N LYS A 70 -7.59 17.12 3.21
CA LYS A 70 -8.28 17.08 1.91
C LYS A 70 -8.24 18.46 1.26
N TYR A 71 -7.94 18.49 -0.02
CA TYR A 71 -8.00 19.70 -0.84
C TYR A 71 -9.25 19.65 -1.72
N LEU A 72 -10.20 20.56 -1.50
CA LEU A 72 -11.48 20.60 -2.24
C LEU A 72 -12.22 19.24 -2.25
N GLY A 73 -12.13 18.49 -1.15
CA GLY A 73 -12.70 17.15 -1.03
C GLY A 73 -11.84 16.01 -1.62
N ILE A 74 -10.73 16.33 -2.28
CA ILE A 74 -9.76 15.36 -2.81
C ILE A 74 -8.76 14.97 -1.72
N GLN A 75 -8.59 13.67 -1.52
CA GLN A 75 -7.69 13.12 -0.51
C GLN A 75 -6.22 13.38 -0.86
N ILE A 76 -5.47 13.95 0.07
CA ILE A 76 -4.02 14.12 -0.06
C ILE A 76 -3.32 12.85 0.45
N PHE A 77 -2.20 12.49 -0.19
CA PHE A 77 -1.37 11.35 0.19
C PHE A 77 0.04 11.79 0.52
N ARG A 78 0.63 11.17 1.55
CA ARG A 78 2.05 11.33 1.91
C ARG A 78 2.80 10.06 1.57
N PHE A 79 3.98 10.21 0.96
CA PHE A 79 4.85 9.10 0.62
C PHE A 79 6.19 9.25 1.33
N TYR A 80 6.57 8.21 2.08
CA TYR A 80 7.87 8.13 2.73
C TYR A 80 8.78 7.20 1.94
N ILE A 81 9.89 7.76 1.49
CA ILE A 81 10.92 7.07 0.71
C ILE A 81 12.18 7.03 1.57
N LYS A 82 12.82 5.86 1.63
CA LYS A 82 14.16 5.73 2.21
C LYS A 82 15.20 5.77 1.10
N VAL A 83 16.18 6.65 1.27
CA VAL A 83 17.39 6.68 0.46
C VAL A 83 18.30 5.55 0.97
N SER A 84 18.86 4.78 0.04
CA SER A 84 19.76 3.66 0.33
C SER A 84 21.16 4.15 0.66
#